data_AF-A0A413G0C6-F1
#
_entry.id   AF-A0A413G0C6-F1
#
_cell.length_a   1.000
_cell.length_b   1.000
_cell.length_c   1.000
_cell.angle_alpha   90.00
_cell.angle_beta   90.00
_cell.angle_gamma   90.00
#
_symmetry.space_group_name_H-M   'P 1'
#
loop_
_entity.id
_entity.type
_entity.pdbx_description
1 polymer ?
#
loop_
_entity_poly.entity_id
_entity_poly.type
_entity_poly.pdbx_seq_one_letter_code
_entity_poly.pdbx_strand_id
1 'polypeptide(L)'
;MEGQRIAAQRAMTEWLADKHELGRRPAKIECAGEFDLHEMHYYIFKYKKSLLGRWLLGVCGGYEPGETEHCGHVFSEMEPYDPADAQEKAAAMVEMIREYWMQRAQEESERRGTCPDAENDPEAQRDGADKTGPFVGFVLLGNTAWDFEKLCADLENEWSIRFPKEDKSASSEDRTTLAFDVDGMMAAMSLICAPIPDGEAERNAANNFLWKDGAAEVKKHRAHIMTAVLPGEKSAIEAGKLLVKLCDAASRQPGAIGVYTSGTVFQADAYCAAAQEMKNGPDELPVLDWIYFGIYPSEGGMNGYTYGMTAFGKDEIEVLGSRAAPADLYGFLFDVSYYVLSSNVTLRDGETIGFSERQKLPITRSKGVSVDGDSLKIAF
;
A
#
# COMPACT_ATOMS: atom_id res chain seq x y z
N MET A 1 20.34 -21.40 -6.23
CA MET A 1 19.73 -22.45 -7.08
C MET A 1 19.12 -23.58 -6.26
N GLU A 2 19.87 -24.33 -5.43
CA GLU A 2 19.29 -25.44 -4.63
C GLU A 2 18.08 -25.02 -3.74
N GLY A 3 18.16 -23.87 -3.06
CA GLY A 3 17.08 -23.37 -2.22
C GLY A 3 15.79 -23.02 -2.97
N GLN A 4 15.92 -22.43 -4.16
CA GLN A 4 14.78 -22.05 -5.02
C GLN A 4 14.08 -23.29 -5.59
N ARG A 5 14.84 -24.30 -6.01
CA ARG A 5 14.29 -25.60 -6.44
C ARG A 5 13.49 -26.30 -5.33
N ILE A 6 14.00 -26.26 -4.09
CA ILE A 6 13.29 -26.82 -2.91
C ILE A 6 11.99 -26.05 -2.65
N ALA A 7 12.02 -24.72 -2.74
CA ALA A 7 10.84 -23.88 -2.60
C ALA A 7 9.79 -24.20 -3.69
N ALA A 8 10.20 -24.32 -4.94
CA ALA A 8 9.33 -24.70 -6.06
C ALA A 8 8.70 -26.08 -5.89
N GLN A 9 9.48 -27.06 -5.43
CA GLN A 9 8.95 -28.40 -5.17
C GLN A 9 7.91 -28.38 -4.04
N ARG A 10 8.12 -27.56 -3.01
CA ARG A 10 7.17 -27.38 -1.91
C ARG A 10 5.88 -26.70 -2.39
N ALA A 11 5.99 -25.60 -3.13
CA ALA A 11 4.84 -24.89 -3.69
C ALA A 11 4.00 -25.80 -4.60
N MET A 12 4.64 -26.54 -5.50
CA MET A 12 3.95 -27.51 -6.36
C MET A 12 3.26 -28.62 -5.55
N THR A 13 3.89 -29.10 -4.47
CA THR A 13 3.32 -30.13 -3.60
C THR A 13 2.10 -29.62 -2.83
N GLU A 14 2.14 -28.37 -2.37
CA GLU A 14 1.05 -27.71 -1.65
C GLU A 14 -0.12 -27.42 -2.59
N TRP A 15 0.15 -26.87 -3.78
CA TRP A 15 -0.86 -26.63 -4.82
C TRP A 15 -1.58 -27.93 -5.21
N LEU A 16 -0.84 -29.00 -5.49
CA LEU A 16 -1.42 -30.32 -5.81
C LEU A 16 -2.27 -30.91 -4.67
N ALA A 17 -1.98 -30.54 -3.42
CA ALA A 17 -2.70 -31.05 -2.27
C ALA A 17 -4.06 -30.35 -2.03
N ASP A 18 -4.34 -29.24 -2.71
CA ASP A 18 -5.62 -28.55 -2.62
C ASP A 18 -6.78 -29.47 -3.04
N LYS A 19 -7.94 -29.27 -2.40
CA LYS A 19 -9.16 -30.06 -2.61
C LYS A 19 -9.71 -29.98 -4.03
N HIS A 20 -9.39 -28.93 -4.78
CA HIS A 20 -9.81 -28.77 -6.17
C HIS A 20 -8.85 -29.44 -7.17
N GLU A 21 -7.66 -29.86 -6.72
CA GLU A 21 -6.64 -30.54 -7.52
C GLU A 21 -6.63 -32.06 -7.26
N LEU A 22 -5.70 -32.57 -6.43
CA LEU A 22 -5.69 -33.98 -6.02
C LEU A 22 -6.42 -34.23 -4.70
N GLY A 23 -6.65 -33.18 -3.90
CA GLY A 23 -7.16 -33.25 -2.53
C GLY A 23 -6.23 -33.94 -1.53
N ARG A 24 -4.98 -34.21 -1.94
CA ARG A 24 -3.92 -34.81 -1.14
C ARG A 24 -2.56 -34.62 -1.82
N ARG A 25 -1.48 -34.73 -1.05
CA ARG A 25 -0.13 -34.68 -1.62
C ARG A 25 0.09 -35.79 -2.67
N PRO A 26 0.85 -35.52 -3.75
CA PRO A 26 1.20 -36.52 -4.73
C PRO A 26 1.99 -37.67 -4.08
N ALA A 27 1.80 -38.89 -4.59
CA ALA A 27 2.50 -40.07 -4.09
C ALA A 27 4.02 -40.02 -4.39
N LYS A 28 4.39 -39.29 -5.45
CA LYS A 28 5.79 -39.02 -5.81
C LYS A 28 5.85 -37.71 -6.61
N ILE A 29 6.89 -36.91 -6.42
CA ILE A 29 7.18 -35.70 -7.18
C ILE A 29 8.70 -35.57 -7.35
N GLU A 30 9.15 -35.18 -8.55
CA GLU A 30 10.56 -35.01 -8.89
C GLU A 30 10.70 -33.79 -9.82
N CYS A 31 11.71 -32.94 -9.57
CA CYS A 31 12.11 -31.94 -10.55
C CYS A 31 12.70 -32.64 -11.78
N ALA A 32 12.21 -32.27 -12.96
CA ALA A 32 12.48 -32.92 -14.23
C ALA A 32 13.18 -31.99 -15.25
N GLY A 33 13.27 -30.71 -14.96
CA GLY A 33 13.93 -29.70 -15.79
C GLY A 33 13.66 -28.28 -15.26
N GLU A 34 14.28 -27.30 -15.89
CA GLU A 34 14.11 -25.89 -15.61
C GLU A 34 14.25 -25.10 -16.91
N PHE A 35 13.63 -23.92 -16.99
CA PHE A 35 13.69 -23.04 -18.14
C PHE A 35 13.39 -21.60 -17.74
N ASP A 36 13.85 -20.65 -18.57
CA ASP A 36 13.53 -19.23 -18.43
C ASP A 36 12.51 -18.81 -19.48
N LEU A 37 11.55 -17.98 -19.09
CA LEU A 37 10.52 -17.41 -19.96
C LEU A 37 10.09 -16.04 -19.42
N HIS A 38 9.98 -15.02 -20.27
CA HIS A 38 9.66 -13.63 -19.87
C HIS A 38 10.52 -13.10 -18.71
N GLU A 39 11.83 -13.35 -18.75
CA GLU A 39 12.80 -12.93 -17.72
C GLU A 39 12.62 -13.59 -16.34
N MET A 40 11.71 -14.56 -16.24
CA MET A 40 11.44 -15.32 -15.02
C MET A 40 11.92 -16.77 -15.13
N HIS A 41 12.29 -17.35 -14.00
CA HIS A 41 12.76 -18.73 -13.91
C HIS A 41 11.64 -19.71 -13.51
N TYR A 42 11.64 -20.89 -14.13
CA TYR A 42 10.62 -21.93 -13.95
C TYR A 42 11.21 -23.32 -13.77
N TYR A 43 10.54 -24.13 -12.94
CA TYR A 43 10.84 -25.54 -12.72
C TYR A 43 9.74 -26.43 -13.28
N ILE A 44 10.17 -27.48 -13.97
CA ILE A 44 9.31 -28.54 -14.49
C ILE A 44 9.30 -29.67 -13.47
N PHE A 45 8.11 -30.06 -13.02
CA PHE A 45 7.91 -31.19 -12.13
C PHE A 45 7.21 -32.33 -12.86
N LYS A 46 7.65 -33.55 -12.58
CA LYS A 46 6.86 -34.75 -12.85
C LYS A 46 6.35 -35.32 -11.53
N TYR A 47 5.09 -35.71 -11.47
CA TYR A 47 4.49 -36.26 -10.25
C TYR A 47 3.51 -37.40 -10.52
N LYS A 48 3.15 -38.15 -9.47
CA LYS A 48 2.19 -39.26 -9.53
C LYS A 48 1.05 -39.09 -8.54
N LYS A 49 -0.19 -39.29 -8.99
CA LYS A 49 -1.40 -39.31 -8.13
C LYS A 49 -1.45 -40.50 -7.16
N SER A 50 -0.85 -41.62 -7.56
CA SER A 50 -0.72 -42.88 -6.79
C SER A 50 0.58 -43.59 -7.20
N LEU A 51 1.11 -44.47 -6.36
CA LEU A 51 2.41 -45.14 -6.62
C LEU A 51 2.45 -45.90 -7.96
N LEU A 52 1.33 -46.50 -8.37
CA LEU A 52 1.16 -47.24 -9.62
C LEU A 52 0.69 -46.36 -10.80
N GLY A 53 0.44 -45.07 -10.58
CA GLY A 53 -0.02 -44.14 -11.60
C GLY A 53 1.06 -43.74 -12.60
N ARG A 54 0.61 -43.18 -13.73
CA ARG A 54 1.48 -42.51 -14.72
C ARG A 54 2.09 -41.23 -14.14
N TRP A 55 3.24 -40.84 -14.68
CA TRP A 55 3.84 -39.54 -14.41
C TRP A 55 3.04 -38.45 -15.13
N LEU A 56 2.81 -37.35 -14.43
CA LEU A 56 2.07 -36.19 -14.92
C LEU A 56 2.98 -34.96 -14.87
N LEU A 57 2.78 -34.06 -15.83
CA LEU A 57 3.54 -32.83 -15.96
C LEU A 57 2.95 -31.73 -15.08
N GLY A 58 3.80 -30.98 -14.38
CA GLY A 58 3.44 -29.74 -13.73
C GLY A 58 4.54 -28.71 -13.87
N VAL A 59 4.17 -27.44 -13.79
CA VAL A 59 5.09 -26.31 -13.86
C VAL A 59 4.93 -25.45 -12.62
N CYS A 60 6.06 -24.99 -12.08
CA CYS A 60 6.09 -24.08 -10.95
C CYS A 60 7.21 -23.06 -11.19
N GLY A 61 6.85 -21.80 -11.30
CA GLY A 61 7.82 -20.76 -11.60
C GLY A 61 7.28 -19.36 -11.50
N GLY A 62 7.96 -18.43 -12.16
CA GLY A 62 7.80 -17.01 -11.90
C GLY A 62 8.75 -16.54 -10.80
N TYR A 63 9.96 -17.11 -10.73
CA TYR A 63 10.98 -16.68 -9.78
C TYR A 63 11.97 -15.70 -10.42
N GLU A 64 12.36 -14.67 -9.68
CA GLU A 64 13.54 -13.89 -10.04
C GLU A 64 14.84 -14.67 -9.73
N PRO A 65 15.95 -14.40 -10.45
CA PRO A 65 17.21 -15.07 -10.22
C PRO A 65 17.72 -14.93 -8.78
N GLY A 66 17.71 -16.02 -8.02
CA GLY A 66 18.20 -16.06 -6.63
C GLY A 66 17.13 -15.91 -5.56
N GLU A 67 15.89 -15.60 -5.93
CA GLU A 67 14.77 -15.49 -4.99
C GLU A 67 14.06 -16.83 -4.75
N THR A 68 13.27 -16.95 -3.70
CA THR A 68 12.53 -18.18 -3.39
C THR A 68 11.01 -17.99 -3.35
N GLU A 69 10.52 -16.77 -3.58
CA GLU A 69 9.11 -16.46 -3.80
C GLU A 69 8.83 -16.42 -5.31
N HIS A 70 7.63 -16.83 -5.73
CA HIS A 70 7.23 -16.81 -7.14
C HIS A 70 5.92 -16.07 -7.36
N CYS A 71 5.72 -15.48 -8.54
CA CYS A 71 4.53 -14.73 -8.93
C CYS A 71 3.29 -15.59 -9.28
N GLY A 72 3.13 -16.76 -8.63
CA GLY A 72 1.89 -17.55 -8.72
C GLY A 72 1.74 -18.49 -9.93
N HIS A 73 2.77 -18.72 -10.76
CA HIS A 73 2.71 -19.69 -11.85
C HIS A 73 2.93 -21.14 -11.38
N VAL A 74 1.99 -21.69 -10.61
CA VAL A 74 1.99 -23.11 -10.18
C VAL A 74 0.77 -23.79 -10.77
N PHE A 75 0.99 -24.77 -11.65
CA PHE A 75 -0.11 -25.35 -12.42
C PHE A 75 0.20 -26.74 -12.98
N SER A 76 -0.86 -27.50 -13.25
CA SER A 76 -0.81 -28.74 -14.01
C SER A 76 -2.16 -29.06 -14.62
N GLU A 77 -2.18 -29.34 -15.92
CA GLU A 77 -3.36 -29.90 -16.60
C GLU A 77 -3.58 -31.40 -16.33
N MET A 78 -2.76 -32.00 -15.47
CA MET A 78 -2.80 -33.44 -15.17
C MET A 78 -2.58 -34.32 -16.41
N GLU A 79 -1.88 -33.78 -17.42
CA GLU A 79 -1.49 -34.49 -18.62
C GLU A 79 -0.24 -35.37 -18.38
N PRO A 80 -0.03 -36.44 -19.18
CA PRO A 80 1.15 -37.29 -19.05
C PRO A 80 2.46 -36.52 -19.24
N TYR A 81 3.44 -36.78 -18.38
CA TYR A 81 4.80 -36.29 -18.56
C TYR A 81 5.51 -37.10 -19.65
N ASP A 82 6.04 -36.42 -20.67
CA ASP A 82 6.96 -36.96 -21.66
C ASP A 82 8.22 -36.08 -21.73
N PRO A 83 9.43 -36.61 -21.50
CA PRO A 83 10.65 -35.81 -21.53
C PRO A 83 10.94 -35.15 -22.89
N ALA A 84 10.37 -35.65 -23.99
CA ALA A 84 10.61 -35.10 -25.31
C ALA A 84 9.91 -33.74 -25.53
N ASP A 85 8.82 -33.46 -24.83
CA ASP A 85 7.99 -32.26 -25.02
C ASP A 85 7.68 -31.49 -23.71
N ALA A 86 8.19 -31.96 -22.57
CA ALA A 86 7.89 -31.40 -21.25
C ALA A 86 8.15 -29.89 -21.12
N GLN A 87 9.23 -29.38 -21.72
CA GLN A 87 9.55 -27.95 -21.67
C GLN A 87 8.59 -27.11 -22.53
N GLU A 88 8.25 -27.59 -23.73
CA GLU A 88 7.31 -26.91 -24.64
C GLU A 88 5.92 -26.81 -24.01
N LYS A 89 5.43 -27.92 -23.43
CA LYS A 89 4.15 -27.97 -22.74
C LYS A 89 4.13 -27.12 -21.46
N ALA A 90 5.21 -27.14 -20.68
CA ALA A 90 5.31 -26.30 -19.49
C ALA A 90 5.30 -24.81 -19.85
N ALA A 91 6.00 -24.40 -20.91
CA ALA A 91 5.96 -23.03 -21.41
C ALA A 91 4.55 -22.65 -21.91
N ALA A 92 3.85 -23.53 -22.62
CA ALA A 92 2.49 -23.30 -23.07
C ALA A 92 1.49 -23.13 -21.90
N MET A 93 1.64 -23.91 -20.81
CA MET A 93 0.85 -23.73 -19.60
C MET A 93 1.10 -22.36 -18.94
N VAL A 94 2.34 -21.89 -18.93
CA VAL A 94 2.68 -20.56 -18.39
C VAL A 94 2.04 -19.45 -19.21
N GLU A 95 2.10 -19.51 -20.54
CA GLU A 95 1.45 -18.52 -21.41
C GLU A 95 -0.07 -18.52 -21.24
N MET A 96 -0.70 -19.69 -21.11
CA MET A 96 -2.15 -19.78 -20.87
C MET A 96 -2.55 -19.06 -19.57
N ILE A 97 -1.81 -19.27 -18.48
CA ILE A 97 -2.07 -18.61 -17.20
C ILE A 97 -1.89 -17.10 -17.34
N ARG A 98 -0.82 -16.68 -18.02
CA ARG A 98 -0.54 -15.26 -18.27
C ARG A 98 -1.65 -14.59 -19.10
N GLU A 99 -2.06 -15.21 -20.21
CA GLU A 99 -3.16 -14.72 -21.05
C GLU A 99 -4.48 -14.64 -20.28
N TYR A 100 -4.77 -15.64 -19.44
CA TYR A 100 -5.94 -15.61 -18.57
C TYR A 100 -5.92 -14.40 -17.61
N TRP A 101 -4.78 -14.12 -16.97
CA TRP A 101 -4.65 -12.95 -16.10
C TRP A 101 -4.75 -11.63 -16.87
N MET A 102 -4.13 -11.53 -18.06
CA MET A 102 -4.21 -10.35 -18.92
C MET A 102 -5.65 -10.08 -19.38
N GLN A 103 -6.37 -11.11 -19.81
CA GLN A 103 -7.77 -10.97 -20.24
C GLN A 103 -8.67 -10.54 -19.08
N ARG A 104 -8.48 -11.10 -17.87
CA ARG A 104 -9.28 -10.68 -16.69
C ARG A 104 -8.99 -9.25 -16.26
N ALA A 105 -7.73 -8.81 -16.35
CA ALA A 105 -7.35 -7.42 -16.11
C ALA A 105 -8.00 -6.48 -17.13
N GLN A 106 -8.03 -6.86 -18.41
CA GLN A 106 -8.66 -6.09 -19.47
C GLN A 106 -10.19 -6.02 -19.31
N GLU A 107 -10.86 -7.14 -19.03
CA GLU A 107 -12.30 -7.19 -18.75
C GLU A 107 -12.67 -6.35 -17.51
N GLU A 108 -11.79 -6.30 -16.51
CA GLU A 108 -11.97 -5.46 -15.32
C GLU A 108 -11.75 -3.97 -15.62
N SER A 109 -10.80 -3.62 -16.49
CA SER A 109 -10.58 -2.26 -16.99
C SER A 109 -11.78 -1.76 -17.82
N GLU A 110 -12.27 -2.59 -18.75
CA GLU A 110 -13.45 -2.29 -19.57
C GLU A 110 -14.71 -2.14 -18.71
N ARG A 111 -14.86 -2.93 -17.64
CA ARG A 111 -15.95 -2.77 -16.64
C ARG A 111 -15.84 -1.49 -15.82
N ARG A 112 -14.62 -0.97 -15.59
CA ARG A 112 -14.36 0.24 -14.79
C ARG A 112 -14.54 1.53 -15.59
N GLY A 113 -14.76 1.45 -16.92
CA GLY A 113 -15.22 2.59 -17.73
C GLY A 113 -14.21 3.73 -17.90
N THR A 114 -12.91 3.44 -17.84
CA THR A 114 -11.85 4.41 -18.10
C THR A 114 -11.68 4.66 -19.60
N CYS A 115 -11.80 5.93 -20.02
CA CYS A 115 -11.66 6.38 -21.41
C CYS A 115 -10.21 6.28 -21.93
N PRO A 116 -9.98 6.08 -23.25
CA PRO A 116 -8.69 5.64 -23.80
C PRO A 116 -7.61 6.72 -24.02
N ASP A 117 -7.70 7.91 -23.42
CA ASP A 117 -6.84 9.04 -23.81
C ASP A 117 -5.70 9.37 -22.82
N ALA A 118 -5.45 8.50 -21.84
CA ALA A 118 -4.33 8.64 -20.88
C ALA A 118 -3.09 7.78 -21.21
N GLU A 119 -3.07 7.07 -22.35
CA GLU A 119 -2.01 6.09 -22.68
C GLU A 119 -0.78 6.66 -23.41
N ASN A 120 -0.52 7.97 -23.34
CA ASN A 120 0.80 8.51 -23.73
C ASN A 120 1.64 8.96 -22.54
N ASP A 121 1.28 8.52 -21.33
CA ASP A 121 2.17 8.60 -20.18
C ASP A 121 2.82 7.23 -19.91
N PRO A 122 4.12 7.05 -20.18
CA PRO A 122 4.82 5.79 -19.98
C PRO A 122 4.89 5.34 -18.50
N GLU A 123 4.41 6.13 -17.54
CA GLU A 123 4.32 5.75 -16.12
C GLU A 123 3.03 4.98 -15.76
N ALA A 124 2.02 4.92 -16.63
CA ALA A 124 0.73 4.31 -16.32
C ALA A 124 0.66 2.76 -16.45
N GLN A 125 1.69 2.10 -16.97
CA GLN A 125 1.75 0.65 -17.23
C GLN A 125 2.53 -0.14 -16.16
N ARG A 126 2.22 0.04 -14.87
CA ARG A 126 2.59 -0.93 -13.83
C ARG A 126 1.34 -1.43 -13.12
N ASP A 127 0.95 -2.67 -13.44
CA ASP A 127 -0.20 -3.34 -12.85
C ASP A 127 0.16 -3.95 -11.48
N GLY A 128 -0.72 -3.71 -10.50
CA GLY A 128 -1.03 -4.66 -9.43
C GLY A 128 -0.14 -4.73 -8.18
N ALA A 129 1.12 -4.31 -8.21
CA ALA A 129 2.03 -4.42 -7.05
C ALA A 129 2.89 -3.17 -6.76
N ASP A 130 2.77 -2.10 -7.56
CA ASP A 130 3.78 -1.03 -7.61
C ASP A 130 3.23 0.40 -7.51
N LYS A 131 1.96 0.58 -7.12
CA LYS A 131 1.35 1.91 -6.98
C LYS A 131 1.43 2.40 -5.54
N THR A 132 2.60 2.87 -5.13
CA THR A 132 2.77 3.66 -3.91
C THR A 132 2.42 5.13 -4.16
N GLY A 133 1.93 5.83 -3.15
CA GLY A 133 1.37 7.18 -3.28
C GLY A 133 -0.09 7.19 -3.77
N PRO A 134 -0.64 8.37 -4.11
CA PRO A 134 0.04 9.66 -4.14
C PRO A 134 0.37 10.19 -2.72
N PHE A 135 1.56 10.78 -2.56
CA PHE A 135 1.94 11.48 -1.33
C PHE A 135 1.54 12.96 -1.45
N VAL A 136 0.27 13.23 -1.17
CA VAL A 136 -0.32 14.58 -1.24
C VAL A 136 -1.10 14.88 0.03
N GLY A 137 -0.97 16.09 0.55
CA GLY A 137 -1.73 16.58 1.70
C GLY A 137 -2.12 18.04 1.53
N PHE A 138 -3.20 18.45 2.20
CA PHE A 138 -3.70 19.83 2.13
C PHE A 138 -3.74 20.44 3.52
N VAL A 139 -2.88 21.42 3.79
CA VAL A 139 -2.93 22.18 5.04
C VAL A 139 -3.97 23.28 4.91
N LEU A 140 -5.07 23.15 5.65
CA LEU A 140 -6.22 24.03 5.58
C LEU A 140 -5.95 25.30 6.39
N LEU A 141 -6.16 26.46 5.77
CA LEU A 141 -5.89 27.77 6.36
C LEU A 141 -7.17 28.60 6.47
N GLY A 142 -7.38 29.24 7.62
CA GLY A 142 -8.40 30.28 7.78
C GLY A 142 -8.07 31.59 7.06
N ASN A 143 -6.77 31.81 6.77
CA ASN A 143 -6.26 32.98 6.06
C ASN A 143 -6.02 32.64 4.58
N THR A 144 -6.15 33.61 3.67
CA THR A 144 -5.93 33.44 2.23
C THR A 144 -4.50 33.79 1.78
N ALA A 145 -3.57 33.90 2.73
CA ALA A 145 -2.17 34.19 2.49
C ALA A 145 -1.33 33.36 3.46
N TRP A 146 -0.18 32.89 2.99
CA TRP A 146 0.86 32.30 3.84
C TRP A 146 1.91 33.34 4.23
N ASP A 147 2.62 33.08 5.32
CA ASP A 147 3.87 33.72 5.66
C ASP A 147 5.01 32.85 5.08
N PHE A 148 5.50 33.26 3.90
CA PHE A 148 6.50 32.53 3.13
C PHE A 148 7.84 32.45 3.86
N GLU A 149 8.30 33.57 4.43
CA GLU A 149 9.52 33.65 5.21
C GLU A 149 9.44 32.73 6.44
N LYS A 150 8.29 32.72 7.12
CA LYS A 150 8.05 31.80 8.23
C LYS A 150 8.04 30.35 7.76
N LEU A 151 7.39 30.01 6.65
CA LEU A 151 7.38 28.65 6.12
C LEU A 151 8.79 28.14 5.85
N CYS A 152 9.63 28.96 5.20
CA CYS A 152 11.03 28.63 4.96
C CYS A 152 11.82 28.48 6.27
N ALA A 153 11.56 29.34 7.26
CA ALA A 153 12.21 29.26 8.56
C ALA A 153 11.79 28.02 9.34
N ASP A 154 10.51 27.64 9.31
CA ASP A 154 9.99 26.43 9.97
C ASP A 154 10.56 25.17 9.32
N LEU A 155 10.62 25.11 7.97
CA LEU A 155 11.25 23.99 7.24
C LEU A 155 12.72 23.78 7.64
N GLU A 156 13.50 24.86 7.75
CA GLU A 156 14.90 24.78 8.20
C GLU A 156 15.01 24.43 9.69
N ASN A 157 14.24 25.10 10.56
CA ASN A 157 14.38 24.96 12.01
C ASN A 157 13.86 23.60 12.52
N GLU A 158 12.75 23.12 11.97
CA GLU A 158 12.12 21.87 12.42
C GLU A 158 12.75 20.65 11.76
N TRP A 159 13.14 20.77 10.49
CA TRP A 159 13.46 19.61 9.64
C TRP A 159 14.78 19.74 8.88
N SER A 160 15.52 20.84 9.03
CA SER A 160 16.76 21.12 8.28
C SER A 160 16.59 21.08 6.76
N ILE A 161 15.39 21.43 6.27
CA ILE A 161 15.06 21.48 4.85
C ILE A 161 15.27 22.91 4.34
N ARG A 162 16.28 23.10 3.49
CA ARG A 162 16.59 24.41 2.91
C ARG A 162 15.88 24.61 1.59
N PHE A 163 15.08 25.68 1.52
CA PHE A 163 14.59 26.16 0.23
C PHE A 163 15.67 26.99 -0.50
N PRO A 164 16.08 26.62 -1.72
CA PRO A 164 17.06 27.38 -2.49
C PRO A 164 16.45 28.72 -2.94
N LYS A 165 16.87 29.80 -2.29
CA LYS A 165 16.40 31.18 -2.59
C LYS A 165 16.76 31.69 -3.99
N GLU A 166 17.63 31.00 -4.72
CA GLU A 166 18.27 31.48 -5.96
C GLU A 166 17.80 30.76 -7.23
N ASP A 167 16.89 29.77 -7.12
CA ASP A 167 16.45 29.02 -8.28
C ASP A 167 15.40 29.80 -9.09
N LYS A 168 15.81 30.27 -10.28
CA LYS A 168 15.00 31.10 -11.20
C LYS A 168 13.85 30.31 -11.86
N SER A 169 13.70 29.04 -11.55
CA SER A 169 12.57 28.18 -11.93
C SER A 169 11.33 28.41 -11.05
N ALA A 170 11.46 29.15 -9.93
CA ALA A 170 10.34 29.73 -9.19
C ALA A 170 9.66 30.82 -10.04
N SER A 171 8.87 30.40 -11.03
CA SER A 171 8.06 31.27 -11.88
C SER A 171 6.84 31.82 -11.15
N SER A 172 7.00 32.41 -9.96
CA SER A 172 5.98 33.33 -9.47
C SER A 172 6.65 34.54 -8.86
N GLU A 173 6.50 35.67 -9.53
CA GLU A 173 6.64 36.99 -8.92
C GLU A 173 5.77 37.11 -7.64
N ASP A 174 4.80 36.19 -7.46
CA ASP A 174 3.80 36.15 -6.40
C ASP A 174 4.13 35.25 -5.20
N ARG A 175 5.25 34.48 -5.22
CA ARG A 175 5.65 33.57 -4.12
C ARG A 175 4.51 32.64 -3.64
N THR A 176 3.72 32.08 -4.55
CA THR A 176 2.58 31.20 -4.22
C THR A 176 2.88 29.72 -4.35
N THR A 177 4.00 29.36 -4.97
CA THR A 177 4.39 27.98 -5.22
C THR A 177 5.89 27.78 -4.98
N LEU A 178 6.21 26.69 -4.31
CA LEU A 178 7.55 26.18 -4.03
C LEU A 178 7.67 24.84 -4.75
N ALA A 179 8.73 24.64 -5.53
CA ALA A 179 9.10 23.34 -6.08
C ALA A 179 10.61 23.18 -5.93
N PHE A 180 11.05 22.10 -5.29
CA PHE A 180 12.46 21.90 -4.97
C PHE A 180 12.78 20.43 -4.71
N ASP A 181 14.03 20.06 -4.94
CA ASP A 181 14.56 18.74 -4.61
C ASP A 181 14.92 18.66 -3.12
N VAL A 182 14.57 17.53 -2.49
CA VAL A 182 15.02 17.16 -1.15
C VAL A 182 15.51 15.72 -1.20
N ASP A 183 16.83 15.53 -1.15
CA ASP A 183 17.49 14.23 -1.17
C ASP A 183 17.07 13.33 -2.37
N GLY A 184 16.84 13.93 -3.54
CA GLY A 184 16.41 13.22 -4.75
C GLY A 184 14.89 13.01 -4.87
N MET A 185 14.10 13.51 -3.92
CA MET A 185 12.63 13.57 -4.01
C MET A 185 12.19 14.95 -4.46
N MET A 186 11.26 15.02 -5.42
CA MET A 186 10.67 16.29 -5.83
C MET A 186 9.55 16.68 -4.87
N ALA A 187 9.69 17.80 -4.17
CA ALA A 187 8.67 18.37 -3.30
C ALA A 187 8.04 19.60 -3.94
N ALA A 188 6.72 19.73 -3.81
CA ALA A 188 5.98 20.91 -4.23
C ALA A 188 5.01 21.37 -3.13
N MET A 189 4.95 22.68 -2.88
CA MET A 189 3.97 23.30 -1.97
C MET A 189 3.35 24.51 -2.67
N SER A 190 2.03 24.53 -2.80
CA SER A 190 1.32 25.61 -3.49
C SER A 190 0.18 26.14 -2.63
N LEU A 191 0.17 27.46 -2.40
CA LEU A 191 -0.96 28.15 -1.81
C LEU A 191 -2.09 28.27 -2.84
N ILE A 192 -3.26 27.74 -2.49
CA ILE A 192 -4.49 27.88 -3.26
C ILE A 192 -5.45 28.73 -2.43
N CYS A 193 -5.75 29.94 -2.94
CA CYS A 193 -6.62 30.92 -2.27
C CYS A 193 -8.12 30.59 -2.42
N ALA A 194 -8.47 29.34 -2.18
CA ALA A 194 -9.83 28.83 -2.17
C ALA A 194 -9.97 27.70 -1.14
N PRO A 195 -11.15 27.51 -0.52
CA PRO A 195 -11.41 26.31 0.27
C PRO A 195 -11.36 25.06 -0.62
N ILE A 196 -11.18 23.90 0.01
CA ILE A 196 -11.39 22.60 -0.63
C ILE A 196 -12.84 22.57 -1.17
N PRO A 197 -13.05 22.24 -2.45
CA PRO A 197 -14.38 22.27 -3.07
C PRO A 197 -15.40 21.36 -2.38
N ASP A 198 -16.67 21.63 -2.70
CA ASP A 198 -17.81 20.75 -2.42
C ASP A 198 -18.02 20.34 -0.96
N GLY A 199 -17.40 21.02 0.01
CA GLY A 199 -17.48 20.68 1.44
C GLY A 199 -16.89 19.31 1.78
N GLU A 200 -15.97 18.81 0.96
CA GLU A 200 -15.36 17.48 1.12
C GLU A 200 -14.55 17.38 2.42
N ALA A 201 -13.68 18.36 2.67
CA ALA A 201 -12.86 18.38 3.88
C ALA A 201 -13.72 18.38 5.16
N GLU A 202 -14.86 19.09 5.15
CA GLU A 202 -15.80 19.16 6.27
C GLU A 202 -16.47 17.81 6.56
N ARG A 203 -16.90 17.10 5.50
CA ARG A 203 -17.47 15.75 5.61
C ARG A 203 -16.46 14.76 6.16
N ASN A 204 -15.23 14.79 5.66
CA ASN A 204 -14.18 13.90 6.12
C ASN A 204 -13.76 14.21 7.56
N ALA A 205 -13.69 15.49 7.94
CA ALA A 205 -13.47 15.89 9.33
C ALA A 205 -14.59 15.44 10.27
N ALA A 206 -15.85 15.41 9.80
CA ALA A 206 -16.99 14.94 10.60
C ALA A 206 -16.90 13.47 10.99
N ASN A 207 -16.17 12.66 10.21
CA ASN A 207 -15.94 11.25 10.51
C ASN A 207 -14.82 11.04 11.54
N ASN A 208 -14.00 12.07 11.82
CA ASN A 208 -12.90 11.98 12.77
C ASN A 208 -13.39 12.11 14.22
N PHE A 209 -13.68 10.97 14.86
CA PHE A 209 -14.12 10.96 16.26
C PHE A 209 -13.10 11.52 17.27
N LEU A 210 -11.81 11.64 16.90
CA LEU A 210 -10.78 12.25 17.74
C LEU A 210 -10.89 13.78 17.77
N TRP A 211 -11.58 14.38 16.80
CA TRP A 211 -11.76 15.83 16.70
C TRP A 211 -13.24 16.20 16.63
N LYS A 212 -13.89 16.23 17.79
CA LYS A 212 -15.34 16.41 17.94
C LYS A 212 -15.90 17.64 17.18
N ASP A 213 -15.20 18.77 17.22
CA ASP A 213 -15.63 20.00 16.55
C ASP A 213 -15.01 20.18 15.16
N GLY A 214 -14.35 19.14 14.63
CA GLY A 214 -13.54 19.20 13.42
C GLY A 214 -14.27 19.71 12.20
N ALA A 215 -15.49 19.22 11.92
CA ALA A 215 -16.28 19.72 10.79
C ALA A 215 -16.59 21.23 10.90
N ALA A 216 -16.87 21.72 12.12
CA ALA A 216 -17.19 23.14 12.34
C ALA A 216 -15.96 24.03 12.23
N GLU A 217 -14.80 23.56 12.70
CA GLU A 217 -13.52 24.26 12.55
C GLU A 217 -13.04 24.25 11.10
N VAL A 218 -13.05 23.09 10.45
CA VAL A 218 -12.65 22.93 9.05
C VAL A 218 -13.49 23.83 8.15
N LYS A 219 -14.79 23.96 8.36
CA LYS A 219 -15.65 24.88 7.58
C LYS A 219 -15.18 26.34 7.54
N LYS A 220 -14.33 26.77 8.47
CA LYS A 220 -13.78 28.13 8.50
C LYS A 220 -12.62 28.35 7.52
N HIS A 221 -12.05 27.29 6.95
CA HIS A 221 -10.94 27.40 6.01
C HIS A 221 -11.35 28.16 4.75
N ARG A 222 -10.43 28.98 4.23
CA ARG A 222 -10.63 29.85 3.07
C ARG A 222 -9.58 29.62 1.99
N ALA A 223 -8.49 28.96 2.35
CA ALA A 223 -7.39 28.60 1.49
C ALA A 223 -6.79 27.28 1.97
N HIS A 224 -5.91 26.71 1.17
CA HIS A 224 -5.11 25.57 1.57
C HIS A 224 -3.73 25.61 0.92
N ILE A 225 -2.75 25.02 1.59
CA ILE A 225 -1.44 24.71 1.01
C ILE A 225 -1.51 23.27 0.54
N MET A 226 -1.52 23.08 -0.78
CA MET A 226 -1.38 21.75 -1.38
C MET A 226 0.09 21.37 -1.37
N THR A 227 0.42 20.29 -0.69
CA THR A 227 1.78 19.76 -0.54
C THR A 227 1.83 18.41 -1.24
N ALA A 228 2.80 18.21 -2.11
CA ALA A 228 3.01 16.97 -2.85
C ALA A 228 4.48 16.54 -2.80
N VAL A 229 4.71 15.23 -2.74
CA VAL A 229 6.05 14.63 -2.83
C VAL A 229 6.04 13.54 -3.89
N LEU A 230 6.98 13.62 -4.84
CA LEU A 230 7.27 12.53 -5.77
C LEU A 230 8.55 11.83 -5.31
N PRO A 231 8.52 10.51 -5.08
CA PRO A 231 9.64 9.78 -4.48
C PRO A 231 10.90 9.72 -5.35
N GLY A 232 10.77 9.80 -6.69
CA GLY A 232 11.89 9.46 -7.57
C GLY A 232 12.33 8.02 -7.34
N GLU A 233 13.61 7.81 -7.02
CA GLU A 233 14.16 6.50 -6.66
C GLU A 233 14.01 6.14 -5.16
N LYS A 234 13.42 7.03 -4.34
CA LYS A 234 13.24 6.82 -2.91
C LYS A 234 12.06 5.92 -2.58
N SER A 235 12.08 5.35 -1.39
CA SER A 235 10.98 4.52 -0.89
C SER A 235 9.72 5.33 -0.57
N ALA A 236 8.57 4.66 -0.57
CA ALA A 236 7.31 5.19 -0.06
C ALA A 236 7.42 5.73 1.38
N ILE A 237 8.21 5.07 2.23
CA ILE A 237 8.46 5.50 3.61
C ILE A 237 9.22 6.84 3.63
N GLU A 238 10.26 6.99 2.81
CA GLU A 238 11.02 8.24 2.71
C GLU A 238 10.13 9.39 2.21
N ALA A 239 9.34 9.15 1.16
CA ALA A 239 8.42 10.15 0.60
C ALA A 239 7.30 10.53 1.57
N GLY A 240 6.70 9.55 2.26
CA GLY A 240 5.72 9.78 3.31
C GLY A 240 6.30 10.59 4.47
N LYS A 241 7.56 10.33 4.87
CA LYS A 241 8.24 11.11 5.92
C LYS A 241 8.45 12.55 5.47
N LEU A 242 8.88 12.76 4.22
CA LEU A 242 9.04 14.10 3.67
C LEU A 242 7.70 14.86 3.63
N LEU A 243 6.61 14.22 3.19
CA LEU A 243 5.28 14.83 3.18
C LEU A 243 4.89 15.33 4.59
N VAL A 244 5.11 14.51 5.62
CA VAL A 244 4.80 14.89 7.01
C VAL A 244 5.63 16.10 7.44
N LYS A 245 6.93 16.15 7.14
CA LYS A 245 7.80 17.29 7.48
C LYS A 245 7.30 18.59 6.83
N LEU A 246 6.92 18.53 5.55
CA LEU A 246 6.39 19.68 4.82
C LEU A 246 5.04 20.14 5.39
N CYS A 247 4.13 19.20 5.68
CA CYS A 247 2.84 19.50 6.29
C CYS A 247 2.95 20.02 7.73
N ASP A 248 3.89 19.53 8.53
CA ASP A 248 4.18 20.06 9.89
C ASP A 248 4.64 21.52 9.80
N ALA A 249 5.59 21.84 8.93
CA ALA A 249 6.05 23.22 8.75
C ALA A 249 4.90 24.14 8.27
N ALA A 250 4.08 23.68 7.31
CA ALA A 250 2.92 24.44 6.85
C ALA A 250 1.81 24.54 7.92
N SER A 251 1.66 23.56 8.81
CA SER A 251 0.68 23.59 9.90
C SER A 251 1.03 24.60 11.00
N ARG A 252 2.25 25.15 11.00
CA ARG A 252 2.69 26.22 11.90
C ARG A 252 2.36 27.62 11.37
N GLN A 253 1.71 27.72 10.21
CA GLN A 253 1.25 28.98 9.66
C GLN A 253 0.16 29.62 10.54
N PRO A 254 0.13 30.97 10.67
CA PRO A 254 -0.94 31.64 11.39
C PRO A 254 -2.31 31.29 10.79
N GLY A 255 -3.20 30.74 11.62
CA GLY A 255 -4.55 30.35 11.20
C GLY A 255 -4.61 29.01 10.45
N ALA A 256 -3.60 28.15 10.56
CA ALA A 256 -3.73 26.75 10.18
C ALA A 256 -4.81 26.06 11.04
N ILE A 257 -5.65 25.25 10.40
CA ILE A 257 -6.82 24.60 11.01
C ILE A 257 -6.58 23.10 11.13
N GLY A 258 -6.13 22.47 10.04
CA GLY A 258 -5.89 21.03 10.01
C GLY A 258 -5.22 20.58 8.72
N VAL A 259 -4.81 19.31 8.68
CA VAL A 259 -4.20 18.67 7.53
C VAL A 259 -5.19 17.65 6.97
N TYR A 260 -5.65 17.87 5.75
CA TYR A 260 -6.51 16.94 5.03
C TYR A 260 -5.64 15.95 4.25
N THR A 261 -5.65 14.69 4.71
CA THR A 261 -4.93 13.55 4.11
C THR A 261 -5.56 12.25 4.59
N SER A 262 -5.30 11.13 3.91
CA SER A 262 -5.69 9.79 4.40
C SER A 262 -7.19 9.68 4.73
N GLY A 263 -8.03 10.27 3.87
CA GLY A 263 -9.49 10.21 3.99
C GLY A 263 -10.08 10.98 5.19
N THR A 264 -9.29 11.81 5.88
CA THR A 264 -9.72 12.55 7.07
C THR A 264 -9.00 13.89 7.23
N VAL A 265 -9.47 14.73 8.15
CA VAL A 265 -8.74 15.93 8.55
C VAL A 265 -8.20 15.77 9.97
N PHE A 266 -6.89 15.88 10.10
CA PHE A 266 -6.20 15.92 11.39
C PHE A 266 -6.11 17.37 11.89
N GLN A 267 -6.35 17.61 13.18
CA GLN A 267 -6.17 18.93 13.77
C GLN A 267 -4.69 19.35 13.66
N ALA A 268 -4.41 20.59 13.25
CA ALA A 268 -3.05 21.05 12.95
C ALA A 268 -2.07 20.82 14.12
N ASP A 269 -2.44 21.19 15.35
CA ASP A 269 -1.59 20.99 16.52
C ASP A 269 -1.34 19.50 16.83
N ALA A 270 -2.34 18.64 16.61
CA ALA A 270 -2.21 17.20 16.83
C ALA A 270 -1.30 16.55 15.78
N TYR A 271 -1.42 16.99 14.51
CA TYR A 271 -0.54 16.57 13.42
C TYR A 271 0.91 17.00 13.70
N CYS A 272 1.13 18.26 14.08
CA CYS A 272 2.46 18.74 14.47
C CYS A 272 3.07 17.93 15.62
N ALA A 273 2.25 17.57 16.63
CA ALA A 273 2.69 16.76 17.76
C ALA A 273 3.09 15.34 17.34
N ALA A 274 2.28 14.68 16.51
CA ALA A 274 2.60 13.36 15.97
C ALA A 274 3.86 13.38 15.09
N ALA A 275 4.04 14.42 14.28
CA ALA A 275 5.22 14.56 13.43
C ALA A 275 6.52 14.61 14.25
N GLN A 276 6.50 15.20 15.46
CA GLN A 276 7.68 15.28 16.33
C GLN A 276 8.22 13.92 16.75
N GLU A 277 7.40 12.85 16.75
CA GLU A 277 7.87 11.51 17.09
C GLU A 277 9.00 11.02 16.16
N MET A 278 9.04 11.50 14.91
CA MET A 278 10.15 11.22 13.98
C MET A 278 11.51 11.73 14.49
N LYS A 279 11.55 12.68 15.42
CA LYS A 279 12.81 13.20 15.98
C LYS A 279 13.43 12.24 17.00
N ASN A 280 12.69 11.22 17.46
CA ASN A 280 13.19 10.23 18.42
C ASN A 280 14.19 9.24 17.77
N GLY A 281 14.18 9.10 16.45
CA GLY A 281 15.15 8.28 15.72
C GLY A 281 14.89 8.22 14.21
N PRO A 282 15.90 7.87 13.39
CA PRO A 282 15.75 7.81 11.93
C PRO A 282 14.74 6.76 11.46
N ASP A 283 14.54 5.70 12.24
CA ASP A 283 13.63 4.60 11.94
C ASP A 283 12.19 4.85 12.42
N GLU A 284 11.97 5.89 13.23
CA GLU A 284 10.64 6.20 13.76
C GLU A 284 9.66 6.61 12.65
N LEU A 285 8.44 6.10 12.74
CA LEU A 285 7.39 6.30 11.75
C LEU A 285 6.27 7.18 12.32
N PRO A 286 5.88 8.27 11.64
CA PRO A 286 4.74 9.10 12.04
C PRO A 286 3.42 8.45 11.61
N VAL A 287 3.14 7.24 12.11
CA VAL A 287 1.96 6.45 11.68
C VAL A 287 0.64 7.20 11.91
N LEU A 288 0.55 8.02 12.96
CA LEU A 288 -0.64 8.84 13.24
C LEU A 288 -0.85 9.99 12.24
N ASP A 289 0.18 10.40 11.50
CA ASP A 289 0.06 11.39 10.42
C ASP A 289 -0.27 10.74 9.08
N TRP A 290 0.05 9.45 8.92
CA TRP A 290 -0.15 8.70 7.69
C TRP A 290 -1.46 7.94 7.64
N ILE A 291 -1.87 7.33 8.75
CA ILE A 291 -2.96 6.35 8.78
C ILE A 291 -4.06 6.89 9.67
N TYR A 292 -5.26 7.01 9.10
CA TYR A 292 -6.45 7.23 9.90
C TYR A 292 -6.98 5.90 10.42
N PHE A 293 -7.29 5.85 11.72
CA PHE A 293 -7.89 4.70 12.38
C PHE A 293 -9.34 5.01 12.72
N GLY A 294 -10.26 4.51 11.90
CA GLY A 294 -11.69 4.65 12.13
C GLY A 294 -12.19 3.60 13.11
N ILE A 295 -13.02 3.99 14.07
CA ILE A 295 -13.62 3.10 15.07
C ILE A 295 -15.12 3.41 15.16
N TYR A 296 -15.98 2.40 15.02
CA TYR A 296 -17.43 2.61 15.09
C TYR A 296 -18.19 1.38 15.63
N PRO A 297 -19.29 1.58 16.37
CA PRO A 297 -20.10 0.48 16.89
C PRO A 297 -21.04 -0.10 15.81
N SER A 298 -21.40 -1.37 15.97
CA SER A 298 -22.46 -2.05 15.22
C SER A 298 -23.21 -3.05 16.11
N GLU A 299 -24.27 -3.68 15.59
CA GLU A 299 -24.98 -4.75 16.30
C GLU A 299 -24.06 -5.94 16.66
N GLY A 300 -23.03 -6.20 15.85
CA GLY A 300 -22.08 -7.31 16.06
C GLY A 300 -20.93 -7.01 17.02
N GLY A 301 -20.80 -5.76 17.50
CA GLY A 301 -19.66 -5.30 18.30
C GLY A 301 -18.97 -4.07 17.70
N MET A 302 -17.75 -3.81 18.15
CA MET A 302 -16.92 -2.71 17.65
C MET A 302 -16.25 -3.10 16.33
N ASN A 303 -16.31 -2.20 15.35
CA ASN A 303 -15.55 -2.31 14.13
C ASN A 303 -14.44 -1.27 14.12
N GLY A 304 -13.37 -1.58 13.41
CA GLY A 304 -12.28 -0.65 13.18
C GLY A 304 -11.65 -0.88 11.82
N TYR A 305 -11.09 0.18 11.23
CA TYR A 305 -10.44 0.13 9.94
C TYR A 305 -9.26 1.10 9.86
N THR A 306 -8.31 0.78 8.99
CA THR A 306 -7.26 1.72 8.57
C THR A 306 -7.66 2.43 7.29
N TYR A 307 -7.14 3.64 7.10
CA TYR A 307 -7.19 4.34 5.82
C TYR A 307 -5.86 5.07 5.60
N GLY A 308 -5.15 4.72 4.53
CA GLY A 308 -3.85 5.28 4.16
C GLY A 308 -2.74 4.25 3.99
N MET A 309 -2.96 2.98 4.36
CA MET A 309 -1.96 1.91 4.21
C MET A 309 -1.62 1.65 2.74
N THR A 310 -2.62 1.84 1.87
CA THR A 310 -2.49 1.67 0.41
C THR A 310 -1.45 2.58 -0.22
N ALA A 311 -1.24 3.79 0.33
CA ALA A 311 -0.17 4.70 -0.14
C ALA A 311 1.24 4.10 0.02
N PHE A 312 1.40 3.09 0.89
CA PHE A 312 2.64 2.36 1.14
C PHE A 312 2.65 0.96 0.50
N GLY A 313 1.72 0.69 -0.42
CA GLY A 313 1.61 -0.62 -1.09
C GLY A 313 1.12 -1.73 -0.17
N LYS A 314 0.37 -1.38 0.89
CA LYS A 314 -0.19 -2.34 1.85
C LYS A 314 -1.72 -2.34 1.77
N ASP A 315 -2.34 -3.50 1.90
CA ASP A 315 -3.81 -3.59 2.00
C ASP A 315 -4.29 -2.84 3.25
N GLU A 316 -5.44 -2.18 3.17
CA GLU A 316 -6.11 -1.68 4.37
C GLU A 316 -6.51 -2.86 5.28
N ILE A 317 -6.62 -2.58 6.58
CA ILE A 317 -6.92 -3.56 7.62
C ILE A 317 -8.27 -3.22 8.24
N GLU A 318 -9.12 -4.23 8.43
CA GLU A 318 -10.37 -4.10 9.16
C GLU A 318 -10.47 -5.16 10.28
N VAL A 319 -11.10 -4.78 11.38
CA VAL A 319 -11.57 -5.69 12.42
C VAL A 319 -13.08 -5.49 12.51
N LEU A 320 -13.84 -6.58 12.40
CA LEU A 320 -15.30 -6.53 12.37
C LEU A 320 -15.91 -7.26 13.56
N GLY A 321 -16.88 -6.62 14.22
CA GLY A 321 -17.62 -7.23 15.34
C GLY A 321 -16.77 -7.63 16.55
N SER A 322 -15.70 -6.89 16.83
CA SER A 322 -14.84 -7.14 18.00
C SER A 322 -15.59 -6.89 19.30
N ARG A 323 -15.25 -7.67 20.32
CA ARG A 323 -15.72 -7.47 21.71
C ARG A 323 -14.77 -6.61 22.54
N ALA A 324 -13.64 -6.19 21.97
CA ALA A 324 -12.66 -5.35 22.64
C ALA A 324 -13.23 -3.95 22.93
N ALA A 325 -12.64 -3.26 23.91
CA ALA A 325 -12.97 -1.86 24.13
C ALA A 325 -12.46 -1.00 22.95
N PRO A 326 -13.09 0.14 22.63
CA PRO A 326 -12.67 0.99 21.51
C PRO A 326 -11.19 1.39 21.55
N ALA A 327 -10.65 1.67 22.74
CA ALA A 327 -9.24 2.03 22.92
C ALA A 327 -8.29 0.86 22.63
N ASP A 328 -8.65 -0.36 23.04
CA ASP A 328 -7.85 -1.56 22.77
C ASP A 328 -7.84 -1.89 21.28
N LEU A 329 -8.99 -1.73 20.61
CA LEU A 329 -9.09 -1.92 19.16
C LEU A 329 -8.28 -0.86 18.38
N TYR A 330 -8.33 0.39 18.82
CA TYR A 330 -7.51 1.46 18.24
C TYR A 330 -6.01 1.14 18.38
N GLY A 331 -5.58 0.78 19.59
CA GLY A 331 -4.18 0.40 19.86
C GLY A 331 -3.75 -0.81 19.01
N PHE A 332 -4.61 -1.82 18.89
CA PHE A 332 -4.36 -2.97 18.04
C PHE A 332 -4.13 -2.59 16.57
N LEU A 333 -4.99 -1.77 15.97
CA LEU A 333 -4.82 -1.32 14.58
C LEU A 333 -3.55 -0.49 14.39
N PHE A 334 -3.23 0.37 15.36
CA PHE A 334 -1.99 1.13 15.37
C PHE A 334 -0.77 0.20 15.39
N ASP A 335 -0.72 -0.75 16.33
CA ASP A 335 0.41 -1.66 16.50
C ASP A 335 0.63 -2.54 15.26
N VAL A 336 -0.45 -3.07 14.67
CA VAL A 336 -0.36 -3.85 13.42
C VAL A 336 0.14 -2.98 12.27
N SER A 337 -0.40 -1.77 12.11
CA SER A 337 0.01 -0.86 11.03
C SER A 337 1.47 -0.45 11.18
N TYR A 338 1.89 -0.11 12.40
CA TYR A 338 3.29 0.22 12.68
C TYR A 338 4.21 -0.97 12.38
N TYR A 339 3.86 -2.18 12.80
CA TYR A 339 4.62 -3.39 12.48
C TYR A 339 4.74 -3.63 10.97
N VAL A 340 3.62 -3.56 10.24
CA VAL A 340 3.56 -3.77 8.79
C VAL A 340 4.45 -2.76 8.05
N LEU A 341 4.39 -1.48 8.44
CA LEU A 341 5.17 -0.43 7.79
C LEU A 341 6.65 -0.46 8.18
N SER A 342 6.97 -0.58 9.47
CA SER A 342 8.36 -0.58 9.97
C SER A 342 9.15 -1.81 9.54
N SER A 343 8.50 -2.98 9.50
CA SER A 343 9.14 -4.23 9.10
C SER A 343 8.96 -4.54 7.61
N ASN A 344 8.31 -3.65 6.86
CA ASN A 344 7.92 -3.86 5.46
C ASN A 344 7.28 -5.23 5.19
N VAL A 345 6.42 -5.69 6.10
CA VAL A 345 5.75 -6.99 5.99
C VAL A 345 4.55 -6.88 5.06
N THR A 346 4.28 -7.93 4.29
CA THR A 346 3.05 -8.06 3.50
C THR A 346 2.23 -9.19 4.10
N LEU A 347 1.12 -8.85 4.74
CA LEU A 347 0.19 -9.82 5.32
C LEU A 347 -0.66 -10.42 4.19
N ARG A 348 -0.82 -11.74 4.19
CA ARG A 348 -1.53 -12.48 3.12
C ARG A 348 -2.78 -13.18 3.66
N ASP A 349 -3.71 -13.47 2.74
CA ASP A 349 -4.91 -14.25 3.05
C ASP A 349 -4.55 -15.63 3.61
N GLY A 350 -5.25 -16.06 4.67
CA GLY A 350 -5.02 -17.34 5.34
C GLY A 350 -3.85 -17.37 6.33
N GLU A 351 -3.07 -16.28 6.44
CA GLU A 351 -2.04 -16.15 7.48
C GLU A 351 -2.64 -15.83 8.86
N THR A 352 -1.78 -15.77 9.87
CA THR A 352 -2.16 -15.34 11.22
C THR A 352 -1.18 -14.30 11.75
N ILE A 353 -1.68 -13.30 12.46
CA ILE A 353 -0.87 -12.32 13.19
C ILE A 353 -1.08 -12.45 14.70
N GLY A 354 -0.07 -12.12 15.49
CA GLY A 354 -0.19 -12.06 16.94
C GLY A 354 1.00 -11.39 17.60
N PHE A 355 0.74 -10.71 18.72
CA PHE A 355 1.77 -10.01 19.51
C PHE A 355 2.43 -10.91 20.56
N SER A 356 2.16 -12.21 20.50
CA SER A 356 2.82 -13.24 21.32
C SER A 356 2.81 -14.57 20.59
N GLU A 357 3.69 -15.50 20.98
CA GLU A 357 3.75 -16.86 20.40
C GLU A 357 2.43 -17.63 20.47
N ARG A 358 1.55 -17.25 21.41
CA ARG A 358 0.26 -17.91 21.65
C ARG A 358 -0.89 -17.29 20.87
N GLN A 359 -0.81 -16.00 20.55
CA GLN A 359 -1.87 -15.30 19.85
C GLN A 359 -1.75 -15.60 18.35
N LYS A 360 -2.84 -16.08 17.77
CA LYS A 360 -2.94 -16.34 16.33
C LYS A 360 -4.28 -15.84 15.84
N LEU A 361 -4.32 -14.60 15.41
CA LEU A 361 -5.50 -13.95 14.85
C LEU A 361 -5.51 -14.25 13.34
N PRO A 362 -6.49 -15.00 12.83
CA PRO A 362 -6.58 -15.32 11.41
C PRO A 362 -6.81 -14.06 10.59
N ILE A 363 -6.19 -14.04 9.41
CA ILE A 363 -6.30 -12.99 8.42
C ILE A 363 -7.11 -13.53 7.25
N THR A 364 -8.11 -12.76 6.82
CA THR A 364 -8.87 -13.06 5.60
C THR A 364 -8.89 -11.85 4.69
N ARG A 365 -8.45 -12.00 3.44
CA ARG A 365 -8.56 -10.96 2.44
C ARG A 365 -9.92 -11.05 1.77
N SER A 366 -10.71 -9.99 1.85
CA SER A 366 -12.02 -9.92 1.21
C SER A 366 -12.38 -8.48 0.89
N LYS A 367 -13.49 -8.27 0.18
CA LYS A 367 -14.02 -6.93 -0.07
C LYS A 367 -14.12 -6.11 1.22
N GLY A 368 -13.74 -4.84 1.13
CA GLY A 368 -13.88 -3.84 2.18
C GLY A 368 -15.33 -3.66 2.62
N VAL A 369 -15.51 -3.50 3.93
CA VAL A 369 -16.80 -3.13 4.53
C VAL A 369 -16.85 -1.63 4.78
N SER A 370 -15.77 -1.06 5.31
CA SER A 370 -15.64 0.37 5.63
C SER A 370 -14.74 1.15 4.66
N VAL A 371 -14.00 0.43 3.81
CA VAL A 371 -13.02 0.97 2.88
C VAL A 371 -13.30 0.48 1.46
N ASP A 372 -12.83 1.22 0.47
CA ASP A 372 -12.92 0.84 -0.93
C ASP A 372 -11.98 -0.32 -1.27
N GLY A 373 -12.35 -1.13 -2.26
CA GLY A 373 -11.54 -2.26 -2.71
C GLY A 373 -11.57 -3.46 -1.77
N ASP A 374 -10.47 -4.21 -1.73
CA ASP A 374 -10.24 -5.33 -0.82
C ASP A 374 -9.46 -4.88 0.42
N SER A 375 -9.60 -5.60 1.52
CA SER A 375 -8.85 -5.38 2.75
C SER A 375 -8.67 -6.66 3.54
N LEU A 376 -7.73 -6.64 4.47
CA LEU A 376 -7.43 -7.73 5.37
C LEU A 376 -8.31 -7.64 6.61
N LYS A 377 -9.15 -8.66 6.83
CA LYS A 377 -9.94 -8.83 8.05
C LYS A 377 -9.11 -9.58 9.07
N ILE A 378 -8.90 -8.98 10.24
CA ILE A 378 -8.22 -9.64 11.36
C ILE A 378 -9.24 -9.91 12.46
N ALA A 379 -9.36 -11.16 12.89
CA ALA A 379 -10.29 -11.54 13.95
C ALA A 379 -9.71 -11.25 15.34
N PHE A 380 -9.88 -10.01 15.82
CA PHE A 380 -9.40 -9.51 17.12
C PHE A 380 -10.48 -9.48 18.21
#